data_AF-A0A950N7W6-F1
#
_entry.id   AF-A0A950N7W6-F1
#
_cell.length_a   1.000
_cell.length_b   1.000
_cell.length_c   1.000
_cell.angle_alpha   90.00
_cell.angle_beta   90.00
_cell.angle_gamma   90.00
#
_symmetry.space_group_name_H-M   'P 1'
#
loop_
_entity.id
_entity.type
_entity.pdbx_description
1 polymer ?
#
loop_
_entity_poly.entity_id
_entity_poly.type
_entity_poly.pdbx_seq_one_letter_code
_entity_poly.pdbx_strand_id
1 'polypeptide(L)'
;IDLSRLGSSWAWPESKDHSKWGLTVDSDWVCVGDINRMISQETRGGGTIALQEQKLWAALSKTDLLVAPPGHSRTDARKLIRSTHTIHNGH
;
A
#
# COMPACT_ATOMS: atom_id res chain seq x y z
N ILE A 1 -1.56 7.41 2.01
CA ILE A 1 -2.46 6.87 3.06
C ILE A 1 -3.36 7.99 3.53
N ASP A 2 -4.68 7.85 3.38
CA ASP A 2 -5.68 8.85 3.76
C ASP A 2 -6.68 8.26 4.76
N LEU A 3 -6.73 8.79 5.98
CA LEU A 3 -7.62 8.32 7.03
C LEU A 3 -8.92 9.13 7.14
N SER A 4 -9.17 10.08 6.23
CA SER A 4 -10.37 10.93 6.24
C SER A 4 -11.67 10.12 6.25
N ARG A 5 -11.70 9.00 5.52
CA ARG A 5 -12.86 8.09 5.46
C ARG A 5 -13.10 7.29 6.74
N LEU A 6 -12.17 7.36 7.69
CA LEU A 6 -12.24 6.71 9.00
C LEU A 6 -12.45 7.74 10.12
N GLY A 7 -12.73 9.01 9.79
CA GLY A 7 -12.98 10.07 10.78
C GLY A 7 -11.73 10.77 11.30
N SER A 8 -10.55 10.52 10.71
CA SER A 8 -9.29 11.19 11.08
C SER A 8 -8.87 12.17 9.98
N SER A 9 -8.47 13.38 10.34
CA SER A 9 -8.09 14.44 9.38
C SER A 9 -6.68 14.28 8.81
N TRP A 10 -6.07 13.10 8.91
CA TRP A 10 -4.67 12.86 8.56
C TRP A 10 -4.53 12.10 7.25
N ALA A 11 -3.64 12.60 6.40
CA ALA A 11 -3.17 11.90 5.21
C ALA A 11 -1.66 12.15 5.03
N TRP A 12 -0.94 11.14 4.55
CA TRP A 12 0.51 11.21 4.33
C TRP A 12 0.97 10.36 3.15
N PRO A 13 2.17 10.63 2.59
CA PRO A 13 2.78 9.79 1.57
C PRO A 13 3.08 8.38 2.08
N GLU A 14 2.88 7.35 1.25
CA GLU A 14 3.22 5.96 1.62
C GLU A 14 4.71 5.79 1.97
N SER A 15 5.61 6.56 1.35
CA SER A 15 7.04 6.56 1.68
C SER A 15 7.38 7.07 3.10
N LYS A 16 6.38 7.57 3.83
CA LYS A 16 6.49 7.96 5.25
C LYS A 16 5.76 6.98 6.19
N ASP A 17 5.20 5.91 5.64
CA ASP A 17 4.58 4.82 6.39
C ASP A 17 5.56 3.66 6.55
N HIS A 18 5.37 2.83 7.58
CA HIS A 18 6.14 1.58 7.69
C HIS A 18 5.72 0.56 6.62
N SER A 19 4.48 0.66 6.12
CA SER A 19 3.92 -0.12 5.01
C SER A 19 3.97 -1.64 5.21
N LYS A 20 3.84 -2.10 6.46
CA LYS A 20 3.87 -3.52 6.85
C LYS A 20 2.48 -4.14 7.02
N TRP A 21 1.59 -3.78 6.11
CA TRP A 21 0.25 -4.33 6.05
C TRP A 21 -0.24 -4.39 4.60
N GLY A 22 -1.17 -5.30 4.32
CA GLY A 22 -1.71 -5.52 2.99
C GLY A 22 -3.09 -6.17 3.03
N LEU A 23 -3.82 -6.05 1.92
CA LEU A 23 -5.17 -6.58 1.74
C LEU A 23 -5.20 -7.44 0.47
N THR A 24 -6.05 -8.47 0.44
CA THR A 24 -6.35 -9.18 -0.81
C THR A 24 -7.39 -8.43 -1.63
N VAL A 25 -7.45 -8.71 -2.94
CA VAL A 25 -8.37 -8.05 -3.88
C VAL A 25 -9.75 -8.71 -3.86
N ASP A 26 -9.78 -10.04 -3.87
CA ASP A 26 -11.01 -10.84 -4.09
C ASP A 26 -11.59 -11.46 -2.79
N SER A 27 -11.03 -11.09 -1.64
CA SER A 27 -11.42 -11.60 -0.32
C SER A 27 -11.10 -10.56 0.75
N ASP A 28 -11.51 -10.81 2.00
CA ASP A 28 -11.43 -9.90 3.13
C ASP A 28 -10.22 -10.17 4.04
N TRP A 29 -9.14 -10.74 3.48
CA TRP A 29 -7.90 -10.96 4.23
C TRP A 29 -7.19 -9.64 4.50
N VAL A 30 -6.84 -9.43 5.76
CA VAL A 30 -5.99 -8.35 6.25
C VAL A 30 -4.70 -8.98 6.79
N CYS A 31 -3.57 -8.54 6.25
CA CYS A 31 -2.25 -9.00 6.65
C CYS A 31 -1.49 -7.89 7.37
N VAL A 32 -0.86 -8.19 8.50
CA VAL A 32 0.02 -7.29 9.26
C VAL A 32 1.26 -8.07 9.71
N GLY A 33 2.46 -7.54 9.47
CA GLY A 33 3.67 -8.33 9.69
C GLY A 33 4.99 -7.58 9.73
N ASP A 34 6.07 -8.32 9.47
CA ASP A 34 7.45 -7.84 9.62
C ASP A 34 8.04 -7.23 8.35
N ILE A 35 7.48 -7.59 7.21
CA ILE A 35 7.95 -7.31 5.85
C ILE A 35 7.09 -6.17 5.26
N ASN A 36 7.74 -5.14 4.73
CA ASN A 36 7.06 -4.04 4.04
C ASN A 36 6.96 -4.31 2.52
N ARG A 37 6.44 -3.35 1.75
CA ARG A 37 6.15 -3.50 0.32
C ARG A 37 7.35 -3.30 -0.62
N MET A 38 8.57 -3.20 -0.10
CA MET A 38 9.77 -2.99 -0.93
C MET A 38 10.33 -4.31 -1.46
N ILE A 39 10.74 -4.33 -2.74
CA ILE A 39 11.42 -5.47 -3.38
C ILE A 39 12.66 -5.93 -2.59
N SER A 40 13.42 -4.99 -2.02
CA SER A 40 14.63 -5.32 -1.24
C SER A 40 14.35 -6.03 0.09
N GLN A 41 13.09 -6.16 0.52
CA GLN A 41 12.73 -6.95 1.70
C GLN A 41 12.40 -8.42 1.38
N GLU A 42 12.36 -8.83 0.10
CA GLU A 42 12.02 -10.22 -0.29
C GLU A 42 12.95 -11.28 0.32
N THR A 43 14.22 -10.93 0.54
CA THR A 43 15.22 -11.84 1.12
C THR A 43 15.35 -11.72 2.63
N ARG A 44 14.58 -10.84 3.27
CA ARG A 44 14.63 -10.62 4.72
C ARG A 44 13.72 -11.63 5.43
N GLY A 45 14.23 -12.24 6.50
CA GLY A 45 13.41 -13.08 7.37
C GLY A 45 12.28 -12.29 8.05
N GLY A 46 11.14 -12.94 8.26
CA GLY A 46 9.97 -12.37 8.93
C GLY A 46 8.70 -13.15 8.63
N GLY A 47 7.61 -12.79 9.30
CA GLY A 47 6.29 -13.37 9.09
C GLY A 47 5.21 -12.31 8.88
N THR A 48 4.00 -12.80 8.62
CA THR A 48 2.79 -11.98 8.59
C THR A 48 1.66 -12.74 9.25
N ILE A 49 0.82 -12.04 10.01
CA ILE A 49 -0.45 -12.57 10.51
C ILE A 49 -1.52 -12.18 9.51
N ALA A 50 -2.31 -13.15 9.07
CA ALA A 50 -3.44 -12.94 8.19
C ALA A 50 -4.73 -13.34 8.91
N LEU A 51 -5.74 -12.47 8.87
CA LEU A 51 -7.09 -12.76 9.35
C LEU A 51 -8.13 -12.30 8.32
N GLN A 52 -9.27 -12.96 8.28
CA GLN A 52 -10.42 -12.50 7.51
C GLN A 52 -11.29 -11.62 8.39
N GLU A 53 -11.35 -10.32 8.07
CA GLU A 53 -12.17 -9.38 8.80
C GLU A 53 -12.71 -8.30 7.85
N GLN A 54 -13.96 -8.48 7.44
CA GLN A 54 -14.61 -7.66 6.43
C GLN A 54 -14.66 -6.17 6.78
N LYS A 55 -14.86 -5.80 8.05
CA LYS A 55 -14.99 -4.39 8.44
C LYS A 55 -13.64 -3.68 8.35
N LEU A 56 -12.58 -4.32 8.83
CA LEU A 56 -11.22 -3.84 8.79
C LEU A 56 -10.71 -3.78 7.35
N TRP A 57 -10.96 -4.82 6.55
CA TRP A 57 -10.64 -4.81 5.12
C TRP A 57 -11.35 -3.65 4.40
N ALA A 58 -12.64 -3.44 4.66
CA ALA A 58 -13.42 -2.37 4.05
C ALA A 58 -12.99 -0.97 4.52
N ALA A 59 -12.47 -0.85 5.75
CA ALA A 59 -11.90 0.38 6.27
C ALA A 59 -10.55 0.69 5.59
N LEU A 60 -9.65 -0.28 5.56
CA LEU A 60 -8.30 -0.12 5.02
C LEU A 60 -8.29 0.06 3.49
N SER A 61 -9.18 -0.61 2.75
CA SER A 61 -9.30 -0.46 1.29
C SER A 61 -9.75 0.95 0.85
N LYS A 62 -10.32 1.73 1.78
CA LYS A 62 -10.75 3.11 1.55
C LYS A 62 -9.67 4.15 1.84
N THR A 63 -8.46 3.72 2.25
CA THR A 63 -7.35 4.63 2.58
C THR A 63 -6.48 5.03 1.38
N ASP A 64 -6.78 4.48 0.20
CA ASP A 64 -6.10 4.79 -1.05
C ASP A 64 -6.39 6.23 -1.51
N LEU A 65 -5.32 7.03 -1.59
CA LEU A 65 -5.35 8.38 -2.15
C LEU A 65 -4.26 8.51 -3.21
N LEU A 66 -4.67 8.65 -4.48
CA LEU A 66 -3.78 8.90 -5.60
C LEU A 66 -3.87 10.37 -6.03
N VAL A 67 -2.78 11.10 -5.81
CA VAL A 67 -2.59 12.47 -6.31
C VAL A 67 -1.63 12.41 -7.50
N ALA A 68 -2.13 12.76 -8.69
CA ALA A 68 -1.31 12.79 -9.89
C ALA A 68 -0.39 14.03 -9.90
N PRO A 69 0.87 13.91 -10.37
CA PRO A 69 1.72 15.07 -10.58
C PRO A 69 1.10 16.08 -11.56
N PRO A 70 1.52 17.35 -11.54
CA PRO A 70 1.10 18.34 -12.53
C PRO A 70 1.31 17.81 -13.97
N GLY A 71 0.29 18.00 -14.82
CA GLY A 71 0.30 17.56 -16.21
C GLY A 71 0.11 16.05 -16.45
N HIS A 72 -0.06 15.23 -15.40
CA HIS A 72 -0.24 13.79 -15.52
C HIS A 72 -1.69 13.38 -15.25
N SER A 73 -2.19 12.40 -16.00
CA SER A 73 -3.46 11.77 -15.67
C SER A 73 -3.30 10.81 -14.47
N ARG A 74 -4.43 10.42 -13.86
CA ARG A 74 -4.42 9.34 -12.85
C ARG A 74 -3.91 8.02 -13.43
N THR A 75 -4.10 7.79 -14.72
CA THR A 75 -3.57 6.60 -15.41
C THR A 75 -2.05 6.65 -15.48
N ASP A 76 -1.47 7.81 -15.79
CA ASP A 76 -0.02 7.98 -15.85
C ASP A 76 0.60 7.86 -14.45
N ALA A 77 -0.03 8.46 -13.43
CA ALA A 77 0.39 8.29 -12.04
C ALA A 77 0.37 6.81 -11.59
N ARG A 78 -0.63 6.03 -12.01
CA ARG A 78 -0.66 4.57 -11.75
C ARG A 78 0.46 3.82 -12.46
N LYS A 79 0.82 4.22 -13.69
CA LYS A 79 1.95 3.62 -14.40
C LYS A 79 3.27 3.90 -13.67
N LEU A 80 3.46 5.11 -13.17
CA LEU A 80 4.65 5.50 -12.39
C LEU A 80 4.76 4.68 -11.08
N ILE A 81 3.65 4.44 -10.38
CA ILE A 81 3.66 3.54 -9.21
C ILE A 81 4.03 2.12 -9.64
N ARG A 82 3.42 1.59 -10.71
CA ARG A 82 3.74 0.23 -11.20
C ARG A 82 5.19 0.06 -11.62
N SER A 83 5.85 1.10 -12.13
CA SER A 83 7.28 0.99 -12.46
C SER A 83 8.16 0.77 -11.24
N THR A 84 7.73 1.11 -10.02
CA THR A 84 8.51 0.81 -8.80
C THR A 84 8.44 -0.66 -8.39
N HIS A 85 7.61 -1.48 -9.05
CA HIS A 85 7.44 -2.90 -8.74
C HIS A 85 8.41 -3.78 -9.54
N THR A 86 9.21 -3.20 -10.42
CA THR A 86 10.23 -3.93 -11.19
C THR A 86 11.62 -3.65 -10.62
N ILE A 87 12.49 -4.66 -10.60
CA ILE A 87 13.91 -4.45 -10.33
C ILE A 87 14.49 -3.64 -11.50
N HIS A 88 14.93 -2.42 -11.21
CA HIS A 88 15.82 -1.71 -12.13
C HIS A 88 17.22 -2.27 -11.93
N ASN A 89 17.69 -3.10 -12.87
CA ASN A 89 19.10 -3.48 -12.98
C ASN A 89 19.89 -2.23 -13.39
N GLY A 90 20.23 -1.42 -12.42
CA GLY A 90 20.92 -0.15 -12.60
C GLY A 90 21.77 0.15 -11.39
N HIS A 91 22.62 -0.81 -10.99
CA HIS A 91 23.95 -0.67 -10.40
C HIS A 91 24.63 -2.04 -10.39
#